data_AF-A0A0N1IDW2-F1
#
_entry.id   AF-A0A0N1IDW2-F1
#
_cell.length_a   1.000
_cell.length_b   1.000
_cell.length_c   1.000
_cell.angle_alpha   90.00
_cell.angle_beta   90.00
_cell.angle_gamma   90.00
#
_symmetry.space_group_name_H-M   'P 1'
#
loop_
_entity.id
_entity.type
_entity.pdbx_description
1 polymer ?
#
loop_
_entity_poly.entity_id
_entity_poly.type
_entity_poly.pdbx_seq_one_letter_code
_entity_poly.pdbx_strand_id
1 'polypeptide(L)'
;MFVTSLKGKKLVVLDGYTYSLSKKTEGGKKRWRCSTHHSKGCKANLYTIEDAIVLYDAVHNHHQSQYTRTLLNNLKPYFYNSLTGSRRLRLGQYSFRMQPPHRASQLKRRWLCATHSWQGCKALVITIDDEIVSERNEHNH
;
A
#
# COMPACT_ATOMS: atom_id res chain seq x y z
N MET A 1 -3.92 -9.52 1.28
CA MET A 1 -3.26 -9.04 2.52
C MET A 1 -4.32 -8.76 3.59
N PHE A 2 -4.00 -8.89 4.88
CA PHE A 2 -4.87 -8.42 5.96
C PHE A 2 -4.41 -7.06 6.51
N VAL A 3 -5.35 -6.18 6.79
CA VAL A 3 -5.08 -4.88 7.42
C VAL A 3 -6.10 -4.60 8.51
N THR A 4 -5.77 -3.67 9.41
CA THR A 4 -6.68 -3.21 10.45
C THR A 4 -7.27 -1.86 10.05
N SER A 5 -8.60 -1.76 10.04
CA SER A 5 -9.29 -0.49 9.84
C SER A 5 -9.01 0.50 10.97
N LEU A 6 -9.27 1.79 10.75
CA LEU A 6 -9.19 2.84 11.78
C LEU A 6 -10.02 2.54 13.04
N LYS A 7 -11.06 1.71 12.92
CA LYS A 7 -11.93 1.28 14.03
C LYS A 7 -11.54 -0.08 14.61
N GLY A 8 -10.32 -0.57 14.35
CA GLY A 8 -9.80 -1.83 14.90
C GLY A 8 -10.32 -3.12 14.23
N LYS A 9 -11.18 -3.03 13.21
CA LYS A 9 -11.71 -4.22 12.50
C LYS A 9 -10.69 -4.77 11.50
N LYS A 10 -10.48 -6.09 11.50
CA LYS A 10 -9.69 -6.81 10.49
C LYS A 10 -10.38 -6.71 9.13
N LEU A 11 -9.62 -6.40 8.10
CA LEU A 11 -10.04 -6.32 6.70
C LEU A 11 -9.14 -7.20 5.84
N VAL A 12 -9.69 -7.71 4.74
CA VAL A 12 -8.91 -8.32 3.66
C VAL A 12 -8.77 -7.30 2.53
N VAL A 13 -7.57 -7.14 1.99
CA VAL A 13 -7.28 -6.34 0.80
C VAL A 13 -6.99 -7.28 -0.36
N LEU A 14 -7.76 -7.12 -1.44
CA LEU A 14 -7.60 -7.82 -2.72
C LEU A 14 -7.91 -6.83 -3.84
N ASP A 15 -7.01 -6.71 -4.83
CA ASP A 15 -7.16 -5.87 -6.03
C ASP A 15 -7.61 -4.42 -5.78
N GLY A 16 -7.10 -3.82 -4.71
CA GLY A 16 -7.42 -2.43 -4.33
C GLY A 16 -8.80 -2.24 -3.72
N TYR A 17 -9.49 -3.32 -3.40
CA TYR A 17 -10.72 -3.32 -2.62
C TYR A 17 -10.50 -3.92 -1.24
N THR A 18 -11.31 -3.47 -0.29
CA THR A 18 -11.28 -3.96 1.10
C THR A 18 -12.56 -4.71 1.41
N TYR A 19 -12.42 -5.82 2.11
CA TYR A 19 -13.50 -6.70 2.50
C TYR A 19 -13.55 -6.82 4.02
N SER A 20 -14.73 -6.64 4.60
CA SER A 20 -14.96 -6.78 6.04
C SER A 20 -15.58 -8.14 6.35
N LEU A 21 -15.23 -8.69 7.51
CA LEU A 21 -15.74 -9.98 7.94
C LEU A 21 -17.26 -9.91 8.10
N SER A 22 -17.97 -10.84 7.46
CA SER A 22 -19.42 -10.91 7.49
C SER A 22 -19.95 -12.14 8.21
N LYS A 23 -19.32 -13.30 8.07
CA LYS A 23 -19.77 -14.55 8.72
C LYS A 23 -18.57 -15.46 8.97
N LYS A 24 -18.60 -16.20 10.07
CA LYS A 24 -17.71 -17.33 10.36
C LYS A 24 -18.54 -18.61 10.36
N THR A 25 -18.01 -19.71 9.87
CA THR A 25 -18.64 -21.04 9.98
C THR A 25 -17.78 -21.96 10.84
N GLU A 26 -18.39 -23.01 11.38
CA GLU A 26 -17.65 -24.15 11.94
C GLU A 26 -16.75 -24.73 10.84
N GLY A 27 -15.48 -25.02 11.17
CA GLY A 27 -14.44 -25.38 10.19
C GLY A 27 -13.56 -24.21 9.71
N GLY A 28 -13.61 -23.04 10.35
CA GLY A 28 -12.63 -21.96 10.12
C GLY A 28 -12.82 -21.14 8.84
N LYS A 29 -13.80 -21.50 8.00
CA LYS A 29 -14.18 -20.72 6.82
C LYS A 29 -14.85 -19.40 7.22
N LYS A 30 -14.31 -18.31 6.70
CA LYS A 30 -14.79 -16.94 6.94
C LYS A 30 -15.27 -16.34 5.62
N ARG A 31 -16.47 -15.76 5.62
CA ARG A 31 -17.02 -14.98 4.49
C ARG A 31 -16.78 -13.50 4.74
N TRP A 32 -16.27 -12.82 3.72
CA TRP A 32 -15.97 -11.40 3.71
C TRP A 32 -16.75 -10.73 2.59
N ARG A 33 -17.26 -9.52 2.82
CA ARG A 33 -18.01 -8.74 1.80
C ARG A 33 -17.33 -7.39 1.58
N CYS A 34 -17.56 -6.77 0.42
CA CYS A 34 -17.06 -5.42 0.15
C CYS A 34 -17.35 -4.48 1.33
N SER A 35 -16.30 -3.91 1.92
CA SER A 35 -16.40 -3.15 3.16
C SER A 35 -17.02 -1.77 2.96
N THR A 36 -16.97 -1.23 1.74
CA THR A 36 -17.36 0.16 1.43
C THR A 36 -18.75 0.28 0.83
N HIS A 37 -19.18 -0.68 0.00
CA HIS A 37 -20.39 -0.57 -0.80
C HIS A 37 -21.30 -1.80 -0.71
N HIS A 38 -21.05 -2.74 0.20
CA HIS A 38 -21.98 -3.86 0.43
C HIS A 38 -23.41 -3.37 0.71
N SER A 39 -23.58 -2.34 1.55
CA SER A 39 -24.89 -1.73 1.84
C SER A 39 -25.46 -0.90 0.68
N LYS A 40 -24.67 -0.67 -0.37
CA LYS A 40 -25.02 0.09 -1.58
C LYS A 40 -25.19 -0.84 -2.80
N GLY A 41 -25.40 -2.14 -2.56
CA GLY A 41 -25.67 -3.12 -3.61
C GLY A 41 -24.45 -3.79 -4.24
N CYS A 42 -23.24 -3.52 -3.76
CA CYS A 42 -22.05 -4.26 -4.20
C CYS A 42 -22.10 -5.71 -3.71
N LYS A 43 -21.96 -6.67 -4.64
CA LYS A 43 -22.05 -8.11 -4.37
C LYS A 43 -20.70 -8.80 -4.17
N ALA A 44 -19.60 -8.07 -4.39
CA ALA A 44 -18.25 -8.61 -4.25
C ALA A 44 -18.03 -9.23 -2.86
N ASN A 45 -17.48 -10.44 -2.85
CA ASN A 45 -17.27 -11.22 -1.65
C ASN A 45 -16.09 -12.20 -1.81
N LEU A 46 -15.50 -12.61 -0.70
CA LEU A 46 -14.45 -13.62 -0.70
C LEU A 46 -14.55 -14.52 0.52
N TYR A 47 -13.90 -15.66 0.44
CA TYR A 47 -13.85 -16.67 1.48
C TYR A 47 -12.40 -16.96 1.84
N THR A 48 -12.14 -17.09 3.14
CA THR A 48 -10.83 -17.50 3.64
C THR A 48 -10.94 -18.70 4.57
N ILE A 49 -9.94 -19.59 4.56
CA ILE A 49 -9.73 -20.65 5.55
C ILE A 49 -8.31 -20.45 6.08
N GLU A 50 -8.13 -20.44 7.41
CA GLU A 50 -6.81 -20.20 8.04
C GLU A 50 -6.08 -18.98 7.48
N ASP A 51 -6.84 -17.91 7.22
CA ASP A 51 -6.37 -16.66 6.63
C ASP A 51 -5.84 -16.76 5.17
N ALA A 52 -5.91 -17.92 4.52
CA ALA A 52 -5.71 -18.05 3.07
C ALA A 52 -7.02 -17.76 2.30
N ILE A 53 -6.96 -17.01 1.19
CA ILE A 53 -8.11 -16.81 0.30
C ILE A 53 -8.32 -18.09 -0.50
N VAL A 54 -9.51 -18.67 -0.41
CA VAL A 54 -9.85 -19.95 -1.08
C VAL A 54 -10.86 -19.78 -2.22
N LEU A 55 -11.65 -18.70 -2.19
CA LEU A 55 -12.64 -18.39 -3.22
C LEU A 55 -12.95 -16.88 -3.18
N TYR A 56 -13.18 -16.27 -4.33
CA TYR A 56 -13.65 -14.89 -4.39
C TYR A 56 -14.49 -14.63 -5.64
N ASP A 57 -15.41 -13.68 -5.49
CA ASP A 57 -16.11 -12.98 -6.56
C ASP A 57 -15.77 -11.48 -6.37
N ALA A 58 -14.84 -11.00 -7.20
CA ALA A 58 -14.31 -9.64 -7.13
C ALA A 58 -15.02 -8.68 -8.09
N VAL A 59 -16.26 -8.98 -8.51
CA VAL A 59 -17.02 -8.08 -9.38
C VAL A 59 -17.59 -6.92 -8.55
N HIS A 60 -16.99 -5.76 -8.72
CA HIS A 60 -17.40 -4.50 -8.09
C HIS A 60 -18.20 -3.63 -9.06
N ASN A 61 -19.25 -2.99 -8.54
CA ASN A 61 -20.04 -1.98 -9.26
C ASN A 61 -19.63 -0.54 -8.91
N HIS A 62 -18.41 -0.37 -8.37
CA HIS A 62 -17.90 0.91 -7.92
C HIS A 62 -16.37 0.93 -8.02
N HIS A 63 -15.80 2.14 -8.09
CA HIS A 63 -14.35 2.31 -8.06
C HIS A 63 -13.76 2.03 -6.67
N GLN A 64 -12.46 1.75 -6.65
CA GLN A 64 -11.68 1.61 -5.41
C GLN A 64 -11.78 2.89 -4.57
N SER A 65 -11.76 2.77 -3.24
CA SER A 65 -11.78 3.94 -2.38
C SER A 65 -10.41 4.64 -2.37
N GLN A 66 -10.40 5.96 -2.16
CA GLN A 66 -9.14 6.69 -1.98
C GLN A 66 -8.31 6.12 -0.82
N TYR A 67 -8.97 5.59 0.21
CA TYR A 67 -8.33 4.90 1.33
C TYR A 67 -7.58 3.65 0.86
N THR A 68 -8.21 2.75 0.10
CA THR A 68 -7.53 1.54 -0.37
C THR A 68 -6.44 1.83 -1.39
N ARG A 69 -6.65 2.82 -2.25
CA ARG A 69 -5.60 3.31 -3.16
C ARG A 69 -4.40 3.83 -2.37
N THR A 70 -4.61 4.63 -1.33
CA THR A 70 -3.53 5.12 -0.46
C THR A 70 -2.85 3.99 0.29
N LEU A 71 -3.63 3.06 0.85
CA LEU A 71 -3.12 1.89 1.57
C LEU A 71 -2.24 1.01 0.67
N LEU A 72 -2.67 0.70 -0.55
CA LEU A 72 -1.86 -0.05 -1.52
C LEU A 72 -0.64 0.72 -2.00
N ASN A 73 -0.78 2.04 -2.22
CA ASN A 73 0.35 2.91 -2.57
C ASN A 73 1.37 3.03 -1.44
N ASN A 74 0.96 2.77 -0.20
CA ASN A 74 1.88 2.66 0.93
C ASN A 74 2.56 1.27 0.98
N LEU A 75 2.00 0.24 0.33
CA LEU A 75 2.57 -1.11 0.33
C LEU A 75 3.52 -1.39 -0.82
N LYS A 76 3.43 -0.60 -1.90
CA LYS A 76 4.33 -0.68 -3.06
C LYS A 76 5.07 0.64 -3.26
N PRO A 77 6.28 0.61 -3.83
CA PRO A 77 6.97 1.82 -4.25
C PRO A 77 6.11 2.59 -5.25
N TYR A 78 5.80 3.85 -4.95
CA TYR A 78 5.03 4.72 -5.85
C TYR A 78 5.85 5.96 -6.20
N PHE A 79 6.22 6.09 -7.48
CA PHE A 79 6.93 7.26 -7.99
C PHE A 79 5.94 8.33 -8.44
N TYR A 80 6.21 9.58 -8.08
CA TYR A 80 5.39 10.72 -8.48
C TYR A 80 6.25 11.98 -8.61
N ASN A 81 5.77 12.97 -9.36
CA ASN A 81 6.42 14.27 -9.44
C ASN A 81 5.77 15.24 -8.44
N SER A 82 6.58 16.05 -7.76
CA SER A 82 6.06 17.19 -6.98
C SER A 82 5.45 18.24 -7.91
N LEU A 83 4.71 19.20 -7.36
CA LEU A 83 4.19 20.35 -8.10
C LEU A 83 5.31 21.13 -8.82
N THR A 84 6.52 21.09 -8.27
CA THR A 84 7.73 21.71 -8.82
C THR A 84 8.53 20.79 -9.76
N GLY A 85 7.97 19.64 -10.16
CA GLY A 85 8.58 18.71 -11.13
C GLY A 85 9.64 17.76 -10.56
N SER A 86 9.97 17.84 -9.26
CA SER A 86 10.96 16.94 -8.67
C SER A 86 10.39 15.53 -8.49
N ARG A 87 11.08 14.51 -9.01
CA ARG A 87 10.70 13.11 -8.82
C ARG A 87 10.81 12.70 -7.34
N ARG A 88 9.78 12.05 -6.83
CA ARG A 88 9.63 11.56 -5.45
C ARG A 88 9.28 10.09 -5.45
N LEU A 89 9.69 9.39 -4.40
CA LEU A 89 9.31 8.02 -4.11
C LEU A 89 8.45 8.03 -2.84
N ARG A 90 7.32 7.34 -2.87
CA ARG A 90 6.53 7.02 -1.70
C ARG A 90 6.70 5.53 -1.39
N LEU A 91 6.98 5.24 -0.12
CA LEU A 91 7.11 3.89 0.40
C LEU A 91 6.54 3.89 1.82
N GLY A 92 5.47 3.14 2.05
CA GLY A 92 4.69 3.31 3.27
C GLY A 92 4.04 4.69 3.35
N GLN A 93 3.93 5.18 4.57
CA GLN A 93 3.52 6.55 4.86
C GLN A 93 4.59 7.59 4.51
N TYR A 94 5.83 7.16 4.26
CA TYR A 94 6.99 8.03 4.13
C TYR A 94 7.22 8.43 2.67
N SER A 95 7.77 9.63 2.50
CA SER A 95 8.19 10.15 1.21
C SER A 95 9.69 10.32 1.18
N PHE A 96 10.29 10.05 0.03
CA PHE A 96 11.72 10.12 -0.21
C PHE A 96 12.01 11.05 -1.38
N ARG A 97 13.09 11.82 -1.25
CA ARG A 97 13.61 12.75 -2.24
C ARG A 97 14.74 12.09 -3.01
N MET A 98 14.63 12.11 -4.34
CA MET A 98 15.72 11.73 -5.21
C MET A 98 16.92 12.64 -4.95
N GLN A 99 18.09 12.05 -4.73
CA GLN A 99 19.36 12.76 -4.65
C GLN A 99 19.96 12.90 -6.05
N PRO A 100 20.73 13.97 -6.29
CA PRO A 100 21.51 14.10 -7.51
C PRO A 100 22.38 12.85 -7.72
N PRO A 101 22.47 12.34 -8.95
CA PRO A 101 23.34 11.19 -9.23
C PRO A 101 24.80 11.61 -9.04
N HIS A 102 25.57 10.83 -8.27
CA HIS A 102 26.99 11.10 -7.99
C HIS A 102 27.91 10.73 -9.19
N ARG A 103 27.35 10.17 -10.28
CA ARG A 103 28.01 9.79 -11.55
C ARG A 103 26.99 9.80 -12.70
N ALA A 104 27.42 9.79 -13.95
CA ALA A 104 26.56 9.80 -15.15
C ALA A 104 25.57 8.60 -15.30
N SER A 105 25.58 7.62 -14.39
CA SER A 105 24.57 6.55 -14.39
C SER A 105 23.21 7.10 -13.98
N GLN A 106 22.32 7.24 -14.96
CA GLN A 106 20.94 7.70 -14.74
C GLN A 106 20.03 6.61 -14.15
N LEU A 107 20.49 5.37 -14.09
CA LEU A 107 19.67 4.22 -13.69
C LEU A 107 19.67 4.02 -12.17
N LYS A 108 20.82 4.17 -11.50
CA LYS A 108 20.92 4.04 -10.05
C LYS A 108 20.54 5.34 -9.36
N ARG A 109 19.48 5.32 -8.56
CA ARG A 109 19.01 6.49 -7.80
C ARG A 109 19.12 6.26 -6.31
N ARG A 110 19.56 7.30 -5.61
CA ARG A 110 19.58 7.36 -4.14
C ARG A 110 18.41 8.23 -3.69
N TRP A 111 17.60 7.74 -2.76
CA TRP A 111 16.43 8.43 -2.25
C TRP A 111 16.55 8.58 -0.74
N LEU A 112 16.59 9.82 -0.23
CA LEU A 112 16.65 10.08 1.21
C LEU A 112 15.26 10.47 1.73
N CYS A 113 14.94 10.16 2.98
CA CYS A 113 13.70 10.61 3.59
C CYS A 113 13.48 12.12 3.38
N ALA A 114 12.24 12.54 3.10
CA ALA A 114 11.93 13.94 2.88
C ALA A 114 12.24 14.83 4.09
N THR A 115 12.27 14.25 5.30
CA THR A 115 12.64 14.95 6.53
C THR A 115 14.15 14.95 6.79
N HIS A 116 14.97 14.28 5.97
CA HIS A 116 16.44 14.20 6.14
C HIS A 116 17.09 15.57 6.36
N SER A 117 16.69 16.59 5.58
CA SER A 117 17.31 17.91 5.63
C SER A 117 17.01 18.72 6.90
N TRP A 118 15.91 18.43 7.60
CA TRP A 118 15.47 19.24 8.75
C TRP A 118 15.25 18.45 10.05
N GLN A 119 15.05 17.13 9.98
CA GLN A 119 15.05 16.22 11.14
C GLN A 119 16.32 15.34 11.20
N GLY A 120 17.22 15.44 10.21
CA GLY A 120 18.39 14.56 10.14
C GLY A 120 18.06 13.08 9.89
N CYS A 121 16.85 12.77 9.41
CA CYS A 121 16.39 11.41 9.23
C CYS A 121 17.28 10.56 8.30
N LYS A 122 17.66 9.35 8.74
CA LYS A 122 18.63 8.48 8.06
C LYS A 122 18.02 7.43 7.14
N ALA A 123 16.70 7.38 7.01
CA ALA A 123 16.04 6.45 6.10
C ALA A 123 16.46 6.72 4.63
N LEU A 124 16.73 5.63 3.92
CA LEU A 124 17.39 5.61 2.61
C LEU A 124 16.81 4.47 1.76
N VAL A 125 16.49 4.76 0.51
CA VAL A 125 16.16 3.76 -0.51
C VAL A 125 17.09 3.92 -1.70
N ILE A 126 17.50 2.81 -2.30
CA ILE A 126 18.27 2.78 -3.55
C ILE A 126 17.45 2.01 -4.59
N THR A 127 17.28 2.62 -5.76
CA THR A 127 16.61 1.97 -6.89
C THR A 127 17.54 1.83 -8.09
N ILE A 128 17.30 0.82 -8.91
CA ILE A 128 17.87 0.68 -10.26
C ILE A 128 16.68 0.46 -11.20
N ASP A 129 16.50 1.33 -12.18
CA ASP A 129 15.36 1.27 -13.12
C ASP A 129 14.00 1.19 -12.39
N ASP A 130 13.82 2.07 -11.40
CA ASP A 130 12.63 2.14 -10.54
C ASP A 130 12.33 0.90 -9.66
N GLU A 131 13.14 -0.15 -9.75
CA GLU A 131 13.10 -1.30 -8.83
C GLU A 131 13.93 -1.02 -7.57
N ILE A 132 13.39 -1.31 -6.38
CA ILE A 132 14.14 -1.18 -5.13
C ILE A 132 15.17 -2.31 -5.03
N VAL A 133 16.45 -1.92 -4.96
CA VAL A 133 17.56 -2.86 -4.79
C VAL A 133 18.17 -2.83 -3.39
N SER A 134 17.86 -1.80 -2.60
CA SER A 134 18.27 -1.68 -1.20
C SER A 134 17.39 -0.69 -0.45
N GLU A 135 17.04 -1.02 0.79
CA GLU A 135 16.17 -0.20 1.63
C GLU A 135 16.66 -0.21 3.09
N ARG A 136 16.68 0.98 3.69
CA ARG A 136 16.79 1.23 5.13
C ARG A 136 15.63 2.15 5.52
N ASN A 137 14.54 1.57 6.00
CA ASN A 137 13.28 2.26 6.24
C ASN A 137 12.97 2.53 7.72
N GLU A 138 14.03 2.63 8.51
CA GLU A 138 13.95 3.01 9.92
C GLU A 138 13.98 4.53 10.03
N HIS A 139 12.93 5.08 10.64
CA HIS A 139 12.75 6.50 10.82
C HIS A 139 12.95 6.88 12.29
N ASN A 140 13.72 7.95 12.51
CA ASN A 140 14.12 8.48 13.82
C ASN A 140 13.42 9.83 14.13
N HIS A 141 12.21 10.02 13.62
CA HIS A 141 11.37 11.22 13.76
C HIS A 141 9.90 10.83 13.97
#